data_AF-A0A956SM87-F1
#
_entry.id   AF-A0A956SM87-F1
#
_cell.length_a   1.000
_cell.length_b   1.000
_cell.length_c   1.000
_cell.angle_alpha   90.00
_cell.angle_beta   90.00
_cell.angle_gamma   90.00
#
_symmetry.space_group_name_H-M   'P 1'
#
loop_
_entity.id
_entity.type
_entity.pdbx_description
1 polymer ?
#
loop_
_entity_poly.entity_id
_entity_poly.type
_entity_poly.pdbx_seq_one_letter_code
_entity_poly.pdbx_strand_id
1 'polypeptide(L)'
;MKIKHLLKKEEGSGLVLTLMVLSVLSILSLSIGALTVGTYRLSGANRDATSAYYIAEAGATAAYDEIQNEVLRAYDNNQTRDSFYNQVSAILASKNGDSTVNFDSQFGSEPTAKIQINEETPQKYTIYSTGSIDGKERTVKKQLTTTWVEKTTGGGGLPEIPAETTLFVDEKIELLGGTLKGKGYIQSIDNNAVQIGTYGSFKESTLHYSNQTTSDKLMNYPNYMKDSLPGLSTEMKNVNFTDYKPLINQIVAPDITKKISIQKIGKKHNLKLESDVYIPRIEMSADEILSVNTGDSDYTILVDSLKMNGDTRLQIQGGGTLTIVIKNSFSVDSGSVYFNENQNSNKLILVYLGDAALNLGNNLKINGHMIVKKADVAINSVPINGVFLTGGKKVEFTGGFPGSKMMLIAPNAVVSLAGSYSINGAVVAKKFIMSGGAELSYTKIDTTGFPFGSSRPVIDPNPEDIINSGVIIED
;
A
#
# COMPACT_ATOMS: atom_id res chain seq x y z
N MET A 1 88.05 -44.46 64.16
CA MET A 1 87.16 -43.77 63.19
C MET A 1 85.76 -43.67 63.79
N LYS A 2 85.44 -42.52 64.40
CA LYS A 2 84.26 -42.26 65.23
C LYS A 2 83.10 -41.74 64.37
N ILE A 3 82.24 -42.62 63.85
CA ILE A 3 80.96 -42.22 63.22
C ILE A 3 79.74 -42.79 63.99
N LYS A 4 79.94 -43.72 64.93
CA LYS A 4 78.83 -44.35 65.68
C LYS A 4 78.35 -43.59 66.92
N HIS A 5 78.94 -42.44 67.28
CA HIS A 5 78.60 -41.74 68.54
C HIS A 5 77.78 -40.44 68.37
N LEU A 6 77.45 -40.04 67.14
CA LEU A 6 76.54 -38.91 66.90
C LEU A 6 75.07 -39.31 66.76
N LEU A 7 74.75 -40.61 66.68
CA LEU A 7 73.39 -41.12 66.48
C LEU A 7 72.63 -41.46 67.78
N LYS A 8 73.17 -41.12 68.96
CA LYS A 8 72.60 -41.53 70.27
C LYS A 8 72.16 -40.38 71.19
N LYS A 9 71.77 -39.23 70.63
CA LYS A 9 71.15 -38.11 71.39
C LYS A 9 70.01 -37.39 70.64
N GLU A 10 69.32 -38.07 69.72
CA GLU A 10 68.19 -37.50 68.95
C GLU A 10 66.83 -38.15 69.28
N GLU A 11 66.70 -38.86 70.42
CA GLU A 11 65.44 -39.53 70.81
C GLU A 11 64.30 -38.54 71.17
N GLY A 12 64.59 -37.24 71.31
CA GLY A 12 63.60 -36.19 71.54
C GLY A 12 63.32 -35.26 70.34
N SER A 13 64.22 -35.19 69.35
CA SER A 13 64.08 -34.27 68.19
C SER A 13 63.17 -34.82 67.10
N GLY A 14 63.09 -36.16 66.97
CA GLY A 14 62.19 -36.82 66.02
C GLY A 14 60.72 -36.47 66.26
N LEU A 15 60.31 -36.31 67.53
CA LEU A 15 58.97 -35.87 67.91
C LEU A 15 58.73 -34.39 67.55
N VAL A 16 59.71 -33.52 67.80
CA VAL A 16 59.59 -32.08 67.48
C VAL A 16 59.58 -31.86 65.97
N LEU A 17 60.42 -32.57 65.22
CA LEU A 17 60.47 -32.52 63.76
C LEU A 17 59.17 -33.03 63.14
N THR A 18 58.64 -34.16 63.62
CA THR A 18 57.35 -34.69 63.16
C THR A 18 56.20 -33.74 63.50
N LEU A 19 56.19 -33.15 64.69
CA LEU A 19 55.21 -32.11 65.06
C LEU A 19 55.33 -30.86 64.19
N MET A 20 56.54 -30.40 63.84
CA MET A 20 56.75 -29.28 62.93
C MET A 20 56.26 -29.60 61.52
N VAL A 21 56.61 -30.77 60.99
CA VAL A 21 56.14 -31.23 59.66
C VAL A 21 54.62 -31.35 59.63
N LEU A 22 54.01 -31.95 60.67
CA LEU A 22 52.55 -32.03 60.80
C LEU A 22 51.92 -30.64 60.88
N SER A 23 52.51 -29.71 61.66
CA SER A 23 52.01 -28.34 61.79
C SER A 23 52.04 -27.59 60.45
N VAL A 24 53.15 -27.70 59.70
CA VAL A 24 53.27 -27.11 58.37
C VAL A 24 52.26 -27.72 57.40
N LEU A 25 52.09 -29.04 57.41
CA LEU A 25 51.08 -29.73 56.58
C LEU A 25 49.65 -29.32 56.95
N SER A 26 49.35 -29.12 58.23
CA SER A 26 48.04 -28.66 58.69
C SER A 26 47.75 -27.23 58.22
N ILE A 27 48.71 -26.32 58.34
CA ILE A 27 48.56 -24.93 57.87
C ILE A 27 48.35 -24.89 56.34
N LEU A 28 49.12 -25.71 55.61
CA LEU A 28 48.99 -25.84 54.16
C LEU A 28 47.62 -26.41 53.78
N SER A 29 47.16 -27.45 54.49
CA SER A 29 45.86 -28.08 54.26
C SER A 29 44.70 -27.11 54.52
N LEU A 30 44.77 -26.30 55.59
CA LEU A 30 43.78 -25.25 55.88
C LEU A 30 43.76 -24.18 54.79
N SER A 31 44.94 -23.77 54.30
CA SER A 31 45.07 -22.76 53.24
C SER A 31 44.47 -23.25 51.93
N ILE A 32 44.76 -24.49 51.52
CA ILE A 32 44.17 -25.12 50.33
C ILE A 32 42.65 -25.28 50.50
N GLY A 33 42.19 -25.71 51.69
CA GLY A 33 40.77 -25.83 51.98
C GLY A 33 40.02 -24.51 51.85
N ALA A 34 40.58 -23.42 52.40
CA ALA A 34 40.01 -22.08 52.28
C ALA A 34 39.96 -21.59 50.82
N LEU A 35 41.03 -21.78 50.04
CA LEU A 35 41.05 -21.45 48.61
C LEU A 35 40.03 -22.27 47.81
N THR A 36 39.88 -23.56 48.13
CA THR A 36 38.92 -24.45 47.46
C THR A 36 37.48 -24.00 47.71
N VAL A 37 37.11 -23.69 48.96
CA VAL A 37 35.77 -23.17 49.29
C VAL A 37 35.53 -21.81 48.65
N GLY A 38 36.54 -20.92 48.67
CA GLY A 38 36.47 -19.63 48.00
C GLY A 38 36.22 -19.76 46.50
N THR A 39 36.97 -20.64 45.84
CA THR A 39 36.85 -20.92 44.40
C THR A 39 35.51 -21.55 44.06
N TYR A 40 35.01 -22.47 44.89
CA TYR A 40 33.70 -23.09 44.70
C TYR A 40 32.56 -22.06 44.79
N ARG A 41 32.59 -21.17 45.79
CA ARG A 41 31.60 -20.08 45.93
C ARG A 41 31.69 -19.07 44.79
N LEU A 42 32.90 -18.70 44.37
CA LEU A 42 33.12 -17.82 43.23
C LEU A 42 32.61 -18.45 41.93
N SER A 43 32.87 -19.74 41.74
CA SER A 43 32.39 -20.49 40.58
C SER A 43 30.86 -20.56 40.54
N GLY A 44 30.21 -20.83 41.68
CA GLY A 44 28.75 -20.77 41.80
C GLY A 44 28.20 -19.38 41.46
N ALA A 45 28.73 -18.33 42.08
CA ALA A 45 28.30 -16.96 41.82
C ALA A 45 28.53 -16.51 40.36
N ASN A 46 29.63 -16.95 39.74
CA ASN A 46 29.93 -16.65 38.34
C ASN A 46 29.00 -17.41 37.39
N ARG A 47 28.70 -18.68 37.70
CA ARG A 47 27.71 -19.48 36.98
C ARG A 47 26.34 -18.83 37.05
N ASP A 48 25.87 -18.47 38.24
CA ASP A 48 24.53 -17.91 38.42
C ASP A 48 24.41 -16.52 37.75
N ALA A 49 25.48 -15.71 37.80
CA ALA A 49 25.54 -14.44 37.06
C ALA A 49 25.53 -14.63 35.53
N THR A 50 26.19 -15.68 35.04
CA THR A 50 26.20 -16.04 33.62
C THR A 50 24.81 -16.58 33.20
N SER A 51 24.18 -17.39 34.04
CA SER A 51 22.82 -17.87 33.84
C SER A 51 21.82 -16.70 33.78
N ALA A 52 21.90 -15.75 34.73
CA ALA A 52 21.07 -14.54 34.72
C ALA A 52 21.18 -13.75 33.41
N TYR A 53 22.39 -13.63 32.86
CA TYR A 53 22.60 -13.00 31.55
C TYR A 53 21.91 -13.76 30.42
N TYR A 54 22.08 -15.09 30.35
CA TYR A 54 21.43 -15.89 29.30
C TYR A 54 19.89 -15.91 29.43
N ILE A 55 19.37 -15.87 30.65
CA ILE A 55 17.93 -15.73 30.91
C ILE A 55 17.43 -14.38 30.39
N ALA A 56 18.18 -13.30 30.66
CA ALA A 56 17.87 -11.97 30.17
C ALA A 56 17.90 -11.91 28.62
N GLU A 57 18.92 -12.48 27.99
CA GLU A 57 19.07 -12.58 26.53
C GLU A 57 17.91 -13.36 25.88
N ALA A 58 17.54 -14.51 26.47
CA ALA A 58 16.41 -15.31 26.03
C ALA A 58 15.08 -14.53 26.14
N GLY A 59 14.87 -13.82 27.26
CA GLY A 59 13.69 -12.97 27.45
C GLY A 59 13.59 -11.85 26.41
N ALA A 60 14.70 -11.15 26.14
CA ALA A 60 14.72 -10.08 25.14
C ALA A 60 14.47 -10.61 23.72
N THR A 61 14.98 -11.80 23.40
CA THR A 61 14.78 -12.45 22.11
C THR A 61 13.33 -12.86 21.90
N ALA A 62 12.74 -13.57 22.88
CA ALA A 62 11.35 -14.00 22.79
C ALA A 62 10.38 -12.81 22.73
N ALA A 63 10.61 -11.76 23.52
CA ALA A 63 9.80 -10.55 23.47
C ALA A 63 9.87 -9.90 22.08
N TYR A 64 11.06 -9.82 21.47
CA TYR A 64 11.22 -9.28 20.12
C TYR A 64 10.47 -10.12 19.07
N ASP A 65 10.54 -11.44 19.14
CA ASP A 65 9.87 -12.33 18.18
C ASP A 65 8.34 -12.18 18.24
N GLU A 66 7.77 -12.04 19.44
CA GLU A 66 6.34 -11.73 19.60
C GLU A 66 5.98 -10.35 19.04
N ILE A 67 6.76 -9.33 19.39
CA ILE A 67 6.55 -7.96 18.92
C ILE A 67 6.62 -7.91 17.40
N GLN A 68 7.61 -8.57 16.79
CA GLN A 68 7.74 -8.64 15.35
C GLN A 68 6.46 -9.18 14.70
N ASN A 69 5.93 -10.30 15.18
CA ASN A 69 4.70 -10.87 14.64
C ASN A 69 3.49 -9.94 14.78
N GLU A 70 3.34 -9.26 15.92
CA GLU A 70 2.22 -8.34 16.14
C GLU A 70 2.36 -7.03 15.36
N VAL A 71 3.58 -6.51 15.20
CA VAL A 71 3.85 -5.31 14.39
C VAL A 71 3.61 -5.59 12.91
N LEU A 72 3.99 -6.76 12.39
CA LEU A 72 3.68 -7.15 11.02
C LEU A 72 2.16 -7.26 10.80
N ARG A 73 1.42 -7.86 11.74
CA ARG A 73 -0.05 -7.87 11.70
C ARG A 73 -0.65 -6.47 11.79
N ALA A 74 -0.08 -5.59 12.61
CA ALA A 74 -0.51 -4.20 12.68
C ALA A 74 -0.27 -3.47 11.36
N TYR A 75 0.87 -3.72 10.71
CA TYR A 75 1.15 -3.21 9.38
C TYR A 75 0.09 -3.68 8.37
N ASP A 76 -0.25 -4.96 8.34
CA ASP A 76 -1.26 -5.51 7.41
C ASP A 76 -2.64 -4.89 7.62
N ASN A 77 -3.06 -4.74 8.88
CA ASN A 77 -4.40 -4.28 9.24
C ASN A 77 -4.62 -2.76 9.16
N ASN A 78 -3.55 -1.96 9.11
CA ASN A 78 -3.65 -0.50 9.04
C ASN A 78 -3.46 0.05 7.63
N GLN A 79 -4.17 1.13 7.32
CA GLN A 79 -4.12 1.78 6.00
C GLN A 79 -3.37 3.12 6.01
N THR A 80 -3.03 3.64 7.18
CA THR A 80 -2.33 4.92 7.33
C THR A 80 -1.17 4.78 8.30
N ARG A 81 -0.14 5.61 8.08
CA ARG A 81 1.03 5.76 8.95
C ARG A 81 0.63 5.99 10.42
N ASP A 82 -0.31 6.90 10.66
CA ASP A 82 -0.69 7.28 12.03
C ASP A 82 -1.44 6.16 12.75
N SER A 83 -2.37 5.48 12.06
CA SER A 83 -3.07 4.32 12.63
C SER A 83 -2.10 3.18 12.96
N PHE A 84 -1.12 2.94 12.08
CA PHE A 84 -0.05 1.96 12.32
C PHE A 84 0.74 2.30 13.59
N TYR A 85 1.30 3.51 13.70
CA TYR A 85 2.11 3.87 14.87
C TYR A 85 1.31 3.90 16.18
N ASN A 86 0.04 4.32 16.14
CA ASN A 86 -0.84 4.25 17.30
C ASN A 86 -1.08 2.81 17.77
N GLN A 87 -1.29 1.87 16.84
CA GLN A 87 -1.48 0.47 17.19
C GLN A 87 -0.17 -0.18 17.67
N VAL A 88 0.97 0.14 17.04
CA VAL A 88 2.29 -0.34 17.47
C VAL A 88 2.59 0.11 18.91
N SER A 89 2.41 1.39 19.23
CA SER A 89 2.63 1.89 20.60
C SER A 89 1.72 1.16 21.61
N ALA A 90 0.45 0.90 21.26
CA ALA A 90 -0.47 0.13 22.11
C ALA A 90 -0.03 -1.35 22.30
N ILE A 91 0.43 -2.01 21.23
CA ILE A 91 0.98 -3.37 21.29
C ILE A 91 2.17 -3.42 22.24
N LEU A 92 3.16 -2.54 22.05
CA LEU A 92 4.38 -2.55 22.84
C LEU A 92 4.10 -2.21 24.31
N ALA A 93 3.21 -1.26 24.59
CA ALA A 93 2.81 -0.93 25.96
C ALA A 93 2.17 -2.14 26.68
N SER A 94 1.42 -2.98 25.96
CA SER A 94 0.77 -4.18 26.51
C SER A 94 1.73 -5.31 26.87
N LYS A 95 2.97 -5.29 26.35
CA LYS A 95 4.00 -6.31 26.58
C LYS A 95 4.87 -6.03 27.81
N ASN A 96 4.64 -4.92 28.51
CA ASN A 96 5.32 -4.64 29.78
C ASN A 96 4.85 -5.60 30.87
N GLY A 97 5.77 -6.35 31.48
CA GLY A 97 5.45 -7.37 32.46
C GLY A 97 6.46 -8.52 32.49
N ASP A 98 5.99 -9.72 32.84
CA ASP A 98 6.83 -10.92 32.85
C ASP A 98 6.96 -11.52 31.44
N SER A 99 8.10 -12.15 31.17
CA SER A 99 8.37 -12.86 29.92
C SER A 99 7.42 -14.04 29.74
N THR A 100 7.07 -14.36 28.49
CA THR A 100 6.31 -15.56 28.11
C THR A 100 7.19 -16.81 28.05
N VAL A 101 8.51 -16.67 28.19
CA VAL A 101 9.45 -17.80 28.23
C VAL A 101 9.35 -18.51 29.57
N ASN A 102 8.99 -19.78 29.51
CA ASN A 102 9.03 -20.67 30.68
C ASN A 102 10.40 -21.35 30.74
N PHE A 103 11.15 -21.12 31.82
CA PHE A 103 12.46 -21.72 32.02
C PHE A 103 12.34 -22.93 32.95
N ASP A 104 12.95 -24.05 32.57
CA ASP A 104 13.07 -25.20 33.46
C ASP A 104 13.90 -24.84 34.70
N SER A 105 13.58 -25.48 35.84
CA SER A 105 14.33 -25.28 37.07
C SER A 105 15.81 -25.64 36.88
N GLN A 106 16.68 -24.71 37.29
CA GLN A 106 18.12 -24.93 37.31
C GLN A 106 18.57 -25.08 38.76
N PHE A 107 19.06 -26.27 39.12
CA PHE A 107 19.61 -26.56 40.45
C PHE A 107 18.66 -26.29 41.63
N GLY A 108 17.34 -26.39 41.41
CA GLY A 108 16.32 -26.18 42.44
C GLY A 108 15.73 -24.77 42.48
N SER A 109 16.18 -23.90 41.57
CA SER A 109 15.76 -22.50 41.48
C SER A 109 14.99 -22.24 40.19
N GLU A 110 13.98 -21.39 40.27
CA GLU A 110 13.11 -21.05 39.14
C GLU A 110 13.62 -19.77 38.46
N PRO A 111 14.09 -19.85 37.22
CA PRO A 111 14.57 -18.68 36.50
C PRO A 111 13.40 -17.82 36.02
N THR A 112 13.54 -16.50 36.07
CA THR A 112 12.52 -15.56 35.58
C THR A 112 13.14 -14.48 34.71
N ALA A 113 12.40 -14.03 33.71
CA ALA A 113 12.76 -12.87 32.90
C ALA A 113 11.62 -11.84 32.95
N LYS A 114 11.96 -10.58 33.21
CA LYS A 114 11.01 -9.46 33.24
C LYS A 114 11.29 -8.51 32.10
N ILE A 115 10.24 -8.15 31.35
CA ILE A 115 10.29 -7.30 30.18
C ILE A 115 9.75 -5.90 30.49
N GLN A 116 10.53 -4.90 30.10
CA GLN A 116 10.13 -3.50 30.09
C GLN A 116 10.49 -2.88 28.74
N ILE A 117 9.56 -2.14 28.14
CA ILE A 117 9.71 -1.51 26.83
C ILE A 117 9.50 -0.02 27.02
N ASN A 118 10.50 0.77 26.63
CA ASN A 118 10.44 2.22 26.65
C ASN A 118 10.32 2.75 25.21
N GLU A 119 9.38 3.66 24.99
CA GLU A 119 9.24 4.42 23.74
C GLU A 119 10.15 5.66 23.79
N GLU A 120 11.06 5.79 22.82
CA GLU A 120 11.86 7.01 22.64
C GLU A 120 11.16 7.96 21.65
N THR A 121 10.63 7.39 20.58
CA THR A 121 9.79 8.04 19.56
C THR A 121 8.80 7.00 19.02
N PRO A 122 7.74 7.39 18.29
CA PRO A 122 6.80 6.43 17.71
C PRO A 122 7.45 5.37 16.81
N GLN A 123 8.66 5.63 16.29
CA GLN A 123 9.44 4.71 15.45
C GLN A 123 10.52 3.92 16.20
N LYS A 124 10.89 4.30 17.44
CA LYS A 124 12.06 3.74 18.14
C LYS A 124 11.73 3.35 19.56
N TYR A 125 12.05 2.11 19.90
CA TYR A 125 11.79 1.52 21.19
C TYR A 125 13.01 0.74 21.69
N THR A 126 13.13 0.63 23.00
CA THR A 126 14.16 -0.20 23.64
C THR A 126 13.49 -1.23 24.54
N ILE A 127 13.75 -2.51 24.27
CA ILE A 127 13.36 -3.64 25.13
C ILE A 127 14.46 -3.81 26.18
N TYR A 128 14.09 -3.78 27.45
CA TYR A 128 14.90 -4.18 28.59
C TYR A 128 14.40 -5.53 29.08
N SER A 129 15.31 -6.49 29.23
CA SER A 129 15.01 -7.79 29.81
C SER A 129 15.91 -8.00 31.02
N THR A 130 15.32 -8.19 32.19
CA THR A 130 16.04 -8.51 33.42
C THR A 130 15.86 -9.98 33.74
N GLY A 131 16.93 -10.77 33.62
CA GLY A 131 16.96 -12.17 34.00
C GLY A 131 17.38 -12.34 35.45
N SER A 132 16.64 -13.15 36.20
CA SER A 132 16.86 -13.40 37.63
C SER A 132 16.95 -14.89 37.94
N ILE A 133 17.99 -15.29 38.67
CA ILE A 133 18.18 -16.64 39.22
C ILE A 133 18.97 -16.54 40.52
N ASP A 134 18.50 -17.19 41.59
CA ASP A 134 19.16 -17.23 42.91
C ASP A 134 19.59 -15.86 43.47
N GLY A 135 18.76 -14.84 43.25
CA GLY A 135 19.02 -13.47 43.70
C GLY A 135 20.14 -12.76 42.92
N LYS A 136 20.61 -13.34 41.81
CA LYS A 136 21.45 -12.66 40.81
C LYS A 136 20.58 -12.15 39.68
N GLU A 137 20.78 -10.89 39.33
CA GLU A 137 20.08 -10.23 38.24
C GLU A 137 21.07 -9.71 37.21
N ARG A 138 20.69 -9.80 35.94
CA ARG A 138 21.37 -9.16 34.81
C ARG A 138 20.33 -8.55 33.91
N THR A 139 20.61 -7.35 33.41
CA THR A 139 19.74 -6.66 32.47
C THR A 139 20.45 -6.51 31.14
N VAL A 140 19.74 -6.84 30.08
CA VAL A 140 20.18 -6.57 28.70
C VAL A 140 19.17 -5.66 28.03
N LYS A 141 19.63 -4.87 27.06
CA LYS A 141 18.79 -4.03 26.22
C LYS A 141 18.91 -4.39 24.75
N LYS A 142 17.80 -4.27 24.03
CA LYS A 142 17.71 -4.45 22.57
C LYS A 142 16.91 -3.30 21.97
N GLN A 143 17.55 -2.52 21.11
CA GLN A 143 16.89 -1.44 20.38
C GLN A 143 16.14 -2.01 19.17
N LEU A 144 14.93 -1.52 18.91
CA LEU A 144 14.16 -1.84 17.71
C LEU A 144 13.64 -0.58 17.04
N THR A 145 13.55 -0.62 15.71
CA THR A 145 12.97 0.45 14.90
C THR A 145 11.80 -0.11 14.10
N THR A 146 10.69 0.62 14.10
CA THR A 146 9.53 0.34 13.26
C THR A 146 9.39 1.40 12.17
N THR A 147 9.27 0.94 10.94
CA THR A 147 9.16 1.78 9.76
C THR A 147 7.81 1.51 9.11
N TRP A 148 7.00 2.57 8.98
CA TRP A 148 5.92 2.53 8.02
C TRP A 148 6.53 2.61 6.61
N VAL A 149 6.57 1.48 5.93
CA VAL A 149 6.71 1.49 4.48
C VAL A 149 5.39 1.99 3.94
N GLU A 150 5.39 3.10 3.20
CA GLU A 150 4.16 3.51 2.52
C GLU A 150 3.70 2.32 1.70
N LYS A 151 2.56 1.74 2.09
CA LYS A 151 1.72 1.02 1.16
C LYS A 151 1.48 2.06 0.09
N THR A 152 2.23 1.99 -1.00
CA THR A 152 2.14 2.98 -2.06
C THR A 152 0.65 3.21 -2.30
N THR A 153 0.27 4.46 -2.54
CA THR A 153 -1.09 4.87 -2.94
C THR A 153 -1.43 4.28 -4.33
N GLY A 154 -1.19 2.97 -4.50
CA GLY A 154 -0.57 2.34 -5.67
C GLY A 154 -0.08 0.90 -5.45
N GLY A 155 -0.22 0.33 -4.25
CA GLY A 155 0.20 -1.03 -3.86
C GLY A 155 -0.96 -2.01 -3.76
N GLY A 156 -2.05 -1.73 -4.47
CA GLY A 156 -2.96 -2.75 -4.97
C GLY A 156 -3.11 -2.35 -6.42
N GLY A 157 -2.58 -3.14 -7.35
CA GLY A 157 -2.89 -2.92 -8.76
C GLY A 157 -4.40 -2.76 -8.94
N LEU A 158 -4.85 -2.09 -10.00
CA LEU A 158 -6.24 -2.12 -10.40
C LEU A 158 -6.74 -3.57 -10.28
N PRO A 159 -7.92 -3.80 -9.68
CA PRO A 159 -8.45 -5.14 -9.52
C PRO A 159 -8.37 -5.88 -10.86
N GLU A 160 -8.03 -7.16 -10.83
CA GLU A 160 -7.82 -7.90 -12.08
C GLU A 160 -9.09 -7.81 -12.94
N ILE A 161 -8.90 -7.53 -14.23
CA ILE A 161 -9.96 -7.62 -15.22
C ILE A 161 -9.59 -8.74 -16.19
N PRO A 162 -10.53 -9.61 -16.59
CA PRO A 162 -10.21 -10.67 -17.53
C PRO A 162 -9.58 -10.10 -18.80
N ALA A 163 -8.57 -10.78 -19.34
CA ALA A 163 -7.95 -10.37 -20.60
C ALA A 163 -8.99 -10.20 -21.72
N GLU A 164 -8.86 -9.13 -22.50
CA GLU A 164 -9.78 -8.77 -23.60
C GLU A 164 -11.19 -8.36 -23.18
N THR A 165 -11.37 -7.96 -21.91
CA THR A 165 -12.63 -7.40 -21.43
C THR A 165 -12.85 -6.01 -22.01
N THR A 166 -13.97 -5.85 -22.71
CA THR A 166 -14.47 -4.56 -23.17
C THR A 166 -15.51 -3.99 -22.20
N LEU A 167 -16.28 -4.86 -21.53
CA LEU A 167 -17.39 -4.46 -20.68
C LEU A 167 -17.46 -5.34 -19.43
N PHE A 168 -17.54 -4.76 -18.24
CA PHE A 168 -17.76 -5.47 -16.99
C PHE A 168 -18.82 -4.76 -16.16
N VAL A 169 -19.95 -5.43 -15.95
CA VAL A 169 -21.17 -4.79 -15.41
C VAL A 169 -21.74 -5.57 -14.23
N ASP A 170 -22.17 -4.83 -13.21
CA ASP A 170 -22.79 -5.39 -12.00
C ASP A 170 -24.25 -5.80 -12.26
N GLU A 171 -25.12 -4.83 -12.57
CA GLU A 171 -26.57 -5.01 -12.48
C GLU A 171 -27.28 -5.17 -13.83
N LYS A 172 -27.02 -4.28 -14.81
CA LYS A 172 -27.83 -4.21 -16.03
C LYS A 172 -27.07 -3.71 -17.26
N ILE A 173 -27.29 -4.38 -18.39
CA ILE A 173 -26.81 -3.98 -19.72
C ILE A 173 -28.02 -3.67 -20.61
N GLU A 174 -28.03 -2.50 -21.26
CA GLU A 174 -29.02 -2.12 -22.27
C GLU A 174 -28.32 -1.77 -23.58
N LEU A 175 -28.38 -2.66 -24.57
CA LEU A 175 -27.82 -2.47 -25.90
C LEU A 175 -28.95 -2.04 -26.86
N LEU A 176 -29.24 -0.74 -26.88
CA LEU A 176 -30.34 -0.14 -27.64
C LEU A 176 -29.95 0.26 -29.08
N GLY A 177 -28.66 0.16 -29.41
CA GLY A 177 -28.06 0.51 -30.71
C GLY A 177 -26.55 0.33 -30.66
N GLY A 178 -25.85 0.73 -31.73
CA GLY A 178 -24.39 0.78 -31.78
C GLY A 178 -23.70 -0.55 -32.09
N THR A 179 -22.41 -0.60 -31.78
CA THR A 179 -21.53 -1.74 -32.04
C THR A 179 -20.75 -2.11 -30.78
N LEU A 180 -20.84 -3.37 -30.35
CA LEU A 180 -20.05 -3.92 -29.25
C LEU A 180 -19.10 -5.00 -29.79
N LYS A 181 -17.80 -4.89 -29.47
CA LYS A 181 -16.77 -5.85 -29.89
C LYS A 181 -15.91 -6.27 -28.70
N GLY A 182 -15.67 -7.58 -28.57
CA GLY A 182 -14.86 -8.17 -27.48
C GLY A 182 -15.69 -8.77 -26.35
N LYS A 183 -15.07 -9.03 -25.19
CA LYS A 183 -15.70 -9.79 -24.10
C LYS A 183 -16.43 -8.87 -23.13
N GLY A 184 -17.70 -9.16 -22.88
CA GLY A 184 -18.49 -8.54 -21.84
C GLY A 184 -18.72 -9.51 -20.68
N TYR A 185 -18.73 -9.02 -19.45
CA TYR A 185 -19.03 -9.78 -18.24
C TYR A 185 -20.19 -9.11 -17.51
N ILE A 186 -21.21 -9.88 -17.14
CA ILE A 186 -22.36 -9.41 -16.37
C ILE A 186 -22.52 -10.28 -15.12
N GLN A 187 -22.53 -9.64 -13.94
CA GLN A 187 -22.66 -10.35 -12.66
C GLN A 187 -24.11 -10.68 -12.30
N SER A 188 -25.05 -9.88 -12.79
CA SER A 188 -26.47 -10.05 -12.52
C SER A 188 -27.00 -11.41 -12.99
N ILE A 189 -27.82 -12.02 -12.14
CA ILE A 189 -28.60 -13.23 -12.42
C ILE A 189 -30.09 -12.93 -12.61
N ASP A 190 -30.47 -11.64 -12.55
CA ASP A 190 -31.85 -11.19 -12.63
C ASP A 190 -32.45 -11.42 -14.02
N ASN A 191 -33.77 -11.63 -14.06
CA ASN A 191 -34.49 -11.71 -15.32
C ASN A 191 -34.38 -10.39 -16.09
N ASN A 192 -34.11 -10.47 -17.39
CA ASN A 192 -33.97 -9.32 -18.29
C ASN A 192 -32.85 -8.33 -17.87
N ALA A 193 -31.81 -8.80 -17.18
CA ALA A 193 -30.64 -7.98 -16.85
C ALA A 193 -29.86 -7.53 -18.09
N VAL A 194 -30.02 -8.22 -19.22
CA VAL A 194 -29.51 -7.79 -20.53
C VAL A 194 -30.69 -7.50 -21.44
N GLN A 195 -30.80 -6.27 -21.92
CA GLN A 195 -31.84 -5.84 -22.84
C GLN A 195 -31.24 -5.45 -24.18
N ILE A 196 -31.71 -6.05 -25.26
CA ILE A 196 -31.33 -5.70 -26.63
C ILE A 196 -32.48 -4.93 -27.27
N GLY A 197 -32.15 -3.80 -27.89
CA GLY A 197 -33.09 -2.95 -28.60
C GLY A 197 -33.49 -3.50 -29.97
N THR A 198 -33.89 -2.61 -30.86
CA THR A 198 -34.43 -2.96 -32.19
C THR A 198 -33.38 -2.96 -33.30
N TYR A 199 -32.15 -2.52 -33.02
CA TYR A 199 -31.03 -2.50 -33.96
C TYR A 199 -29.68 -2.51 -33.21
N GLY A 200 -28.59 -2.76 -33.94
CA GLY A 200 -27.22 -2.81 -33.41
C GLY A 200 -26.41 -4.00 -33.93
N SER A 201 -25.09 -3.98 -33.74
CA SER A 201 -24.17 -5.04 -34.14
C SER A 201 -23.40 -5.59 -32.94
N PHE A 202 -23.77 -6.79 -32.50
CA PHE A 202 -23.19 -7.41 -31.31
C PHE A 202 -22.53 -8.78 -31.58
N LYS A 203 -22.58 -9.28 -32.83
CA LYS A 203 -22.01 -10.58 -33.26
C LYS A 203 -20.52 -10.75 -32.97
N GLU A 204 -19.78 -9.65 -32.93
CA GLU A 204 -18.33 -9.63 -32.65
C GLU A 204 -18.03 -9.52 -31.14
N SER A 205 -19.04 -9.70 -30.28
CA SER A 205 -18.88 -9.72 -28.83
C SER A 205 -19.35 -11.04 -28.23
N THR A 206 -18.80 -11.37 -27.06
CA THR A 206 -19.23 -12.50 -26.25
C THR A 206 -19.61 -12.00 -24.87
N LEU A 207 -20.82 -12.30 -24.40
CA LEU A 207 -21.26 -12.05 -23.03
C LEU A 207 -21.04 -13.29 -22.16
N HIS A 208 -20.25 -13.10 -21.11
CA HIS A 208 -19.99 -14.05 -20.05
C HIS A 208 -20.95 -13.78 -18.87
N TYR A 209 -21.63 -14.81 -18.39
CA TYR A 209 -22.61 -14.72 -17.31
C TYR A 209 -22.56 -15.95 -16.38
N SER A 210 -23.14 -15.84 -15.19
CA SER A 210 -23.14 -16.90 -14.19
C SER A 210 -23.98 -18.11 -14.60
N ASN A 211 -23.52 -19.33 -14.26
CA ASN A 211 -24.28 -20.58 -14.43
C ASN A 211 -25.50 -20.69 -13.51
N GLN A 212 -25.71 -19.73 -12.60
CA GLN A 212 -26.89 -19.62 -11.74
C GLN A 212 -28.13 -19.08 -12.49
N THR A 213 -27.97 -18.63 -13.74
CA THR A 213 -29.07 -18.19 -14.61
C THR A 213 -28.95 -18.85 -16.00
N THR A 214 -29.97 -18.66 -16.84
CA THR A 214 -29.98 -19.12 -18.24
C THR A 214 -30.07 -17.93 -19.19
N SER A 215 -29.54 -18.08 -20.41
CA SER A 215 -29.58 -17.03 -21.44
C SER A 215 -31.00 -16.50 -21.70
N ASP A 216 -31.99 -17.39 -21.70
CA ASP A 216 -33.40 -17.06 -21.98
C ASP A 216 -34.07 -16.27 -20.84
N LYS A 217 -33.58 -16.40 -19.60
CA LYS A 217 -34.03 -15.59 -18.47
C LYS A 217 -33.28 -14.28 -18.40
N LEU A 218 -31.97 -14.32 -18.62
CA LEU A 218 -31.07 -13.18 -18.51
C LEU A 218 -31.34 -12.13 -19.59
N MET A 219 -31.62 -12.56 -20.83
CA MET A 219 -31.69 -11.67 -21.99
C MET A 219 -33.11 -11.48 -22.51
N ASN A 220 -33.46 -10.22 -22.77
CA ASN A 220 -34.69 -9.83 -23.47
C ASN A 220 -34.35 -9.14 -24.79
N TYR A 221 -34.90 -9.64 -25.90
CA TYR A 221 -34.64 -9.11 -27.23
C TYR A 221 -35.82 -9.39 -28.19
N PRO A 222 -36.07 -8.53 -29.19
CA PRO A 222 -37.02 -8.83 -30.26
C PRO A 222 -36.56 -10.03 -31.09
N ASN A 223 -37.47 -10.94 -31.47
CA ASN A 223 -37.14 -12.18 -32.20
C ASN A 223 -36.28 -11.96 -33.46
N TYR A 224 -36.49 -10.87 -34.19
CA TYR A 224 -35.72 -10.55 -35.40
C TYR A 224 -34.26 -10.15 -35.13
N MET A 225 -33.89 -9.87 -33.88
CA MET A 225 -32.50 -9.58 -33.48
C MET A 225 -31.69 -10.85 -33.19
N LYS A 226 -32.28 -12.04 -33.27
CA LYS A 226 -31.62 -13.32 -32.91
C LYS A 226 -30.27 -13.51 -33.61
N ASP A 227 -30.17 -13.12 -34.87
CA ASP A 227 -28.93 -13.26 -35.61
C ASP A 227 -27.88 -12.23 -35.18
N SER A 228 -28.26 -11.10 -34.61
CA SER A 228 -27.36 -9.98 -34.27
C SER A 228 -26.89 -9.98 -32.80
N LEU A 229 -27.25 -11.02 -32.04
CA LEU A 229 -26.91 -11.16 -30.62
C LEU A 229 -25.40 -11.38 -30.38
N PRO A 230 -24.91 -11.04 -29.18
CA PRO A 230 -23.59 -11.48 -28.74
C PRO A 230 -23.53 -13.01 -28.64
N GLY A 231 -22.33 -13.56 -28.83
CA GLY A 231 -22.00 -14.90 -28.37
C GLY A 231 -22.20 -15.02 -26.85
N LEU A 232 -22.42 -16.23 -26.35
CA LEU A 232 -22.74 -16.47 -24.95
C LEU A 232 -21.79 -17.49 -24.34
N SER A 233 -21.35 -17.25 -23.11
CA SER A 233 -20.50 -18.16 -22.36
C SER A 233 -20.83 -18.13 -20.86
N THR A 234 -20.77 -19.29 -20.21
CA THR A 234 -20.87 -19.40 -18.74
C THR A 234 -19.51 -19.45 -18.04
N GLU A 235 -18.42 -19.36 -18.81
CA GLU A 235 -17.05 -19.30 -18.28
C GLU A 235 -16.79 -17.90 -17.69
N MET A 236 -17.19 -17.68 -16.44
CA MET A 236 -16.79 -16.50 -15.69
C MET A 236 -15.44 -16.74 -15.05
N LYS A 237 -14.46 -15.87 -15.34
CA LYS A 237 -13.26 -15.79 -14.51
C LYS A 237 -13.67 -15.25 -13.14
N ASN A 238 -13.03 -15.73 -12.08
CA ASN A 238 -13.31 -15.32 -10.70
C ASN A 238 -12.85 -13.88 -10.44
N VAL A 239 -13.58 -12.92 -10.99
CA VAL A 239 -13.34 -11.48 -10.83
C VAL A 239 -14.51 -10.90 -10.08
N ASN A 240 -14.25 -10.32 -8.92
CA ASN A 240 -15.27 -9.78 -8.06
C ASN A 240 -15.50 -8.30 -8.36
N PHE A 241 -16.71 -7.96 -8.80
CA PHE A 241 -17.06 -6.56 -9.13
C PHE A 241 -16.95 -5.65 -7.90
N THR A 242 -17.15 -6.18 -6.68
CA THR A 242 -17.09 -5.36 -5.47
C THR A 242 -15.71 -4.76 -5.22
N ASP A 243 -14.65 -5.35 -5.77
CA ASP A 243 -13.26 -4.90 -5.57
C ASP A 243 -13.01 -3.52 -6.20
N TYR A 244 -13.84 -3.14 -7.19
CA TYR A 244 -13.74 -1.83 -7.83
C TYR A 244 -14.38 -0.72 -6.98
N LYS A 245 -15.35 -1.02 -6.11
CA LYS A 245 -16.12 -0.01 -5.36
C LYS A 245 -15.26 0.82 -4.38
N PRO A 246 -14.29 0.23 -3.63
CA PRO A 246 -13.45 0.98 -2.71
C PRO A 246 -12.37 1.85 -3.36
N LEU A 247 -12.04 1.64 -4.64
CA LEU A 247 -10.94 2.36 -5.32
C LEU A 247 -11.07 3.87 -5.17
N ILE A 248 -12.30 4.38 -5.32
CA ILE A 248 -12.53 5.82 -5.22
C ILE A 248 -12.29 6.35 -3.81
N ASN A 249 -12.49 5.54 -2.76
CA ASN A 249 -12.34 5.97 -1.37
C ASN A 249 -10.90 6.31 -1.01
N GLN A 250 -9.94 5.67 -1.68
CA GLN A 250 -8.50 5.89 -1.49
C GLN A 250 -8.03 7.27 -1.99
N ILE A 251 -8.84 7.96 -2.81
CA ILE A 251 -8.52 9.29 -3.31
C ILE A 251 -8.82 10.36 -2.25
N VAL A 252 -7.79 10.97 -1.68
CA VAL A 252 -7.90 12.05 -0.69
C VAL A 252 -7.26 13.34 -1.21
N ALA A 253 -7.72 14.49 -0.71
CA ALA A 253 -7.07 15.75 -0.99
C ALA A 253 -5.68 15.78 -0.34
N PRO A 254 -4.62 16.15 -1.06
CA PRO A 254 -3.29 16.28 -0.47
C PRO A 254 -3.23 17.51 0.45
N ASP A 255 -2.45 17.42 1.53
CA ASP A 255 -2.17 18.55 2.41
C ASP A 255 -0.93 19.30 1.92
N ILE A 256 -1.14 20.27 1.01
CA ILE A 256 -0.05 21.05 0.40
C ILE A 256 -0.16 22.50 0.87
N THR A 257 0.85 22.96 1.61
CA THR A 257 0.88 24.31 2.21
C THR A 257 1.73 25.30 1.42
N LYS A 258 2.65 24.83 0.56
CA LYS A 258 3.53 25.69 -0.24
C LYS A 258 2.75 26.39 -1.35
N LYS A 259 2.25 27.57 -1.03
CA LYS A 259 1.47 28.40 -1.95
C LYS A 259 2.36 29.13 -2.96
N ILE A 260 2.02 29.04 -4.24
CA ILE A 260 2.60 29.86 -5.31
C ILE A 260 1.48 30.61 -6.07
N SER A 261 1.83 31.67 -6.79
CA SER A 261 0.88 32.45 -7.60
C SER A 261 1.38 32.59 -9.02
N ILE A 262 0.50 32.31 -9.99
CA ILE A 262 0.77 32.53 -11.42
C ILE A 262 0.07 33.85 -11.80
N GLN A 263 0.82 34.96 -11.82
CA GLN A 263 0.21 36.28 -12.03
C GLN A 263 -0.19 36.56 -13.49
N LYS A 264 0.50 35.95 -14.47
CA LYS A 264 0.14 36.01 -15.89
C LYS A 264 0.82 34.87 -16.64
N ILE A 265 0.05 34.06 -17.36
CA ILE A 265 0.61 33.01 -18.22
C ILE A 265 1.17 33.66 -19.49
N GLY A 266 0.40 34.55 -20.12
CA GLY A 266 0.79 35.13 -21.40
C GLY A 266 0.95 34.02 -22.46
N LYS A 267 1.47 34.36 -23.64
CA LYS A 267 1.51 33.39 -24.74
C LYS A 267 2.22 32.07 -24.38
N LYS A 268 3.27 32.12 -23.57
CA LYS A 268 3.99 30.93 -23.06
C LYS A 268 4.49 31.18 -21.64
N HIS A 269 4.22 30.23 -20.74
CA HIS A 269 4.72 30.20 -19.37
C HIS A 269 5.37 28.85 -19.08
N ASN A 270 6.60 28.87 -18.56
CA ASN A 270 7.29 27.67 -18.09
C ASN A 270 7.30 27.67 -16.56
N LEU A 271 6.59 26.72 -15.96
CA LEU A 271 6.57 26.48 -14.52
C LEU A 271 7.50 25.31 -14.19
N LYS A 272 8.65 25.58 -13.57
CA LYS A 272 9.53 24.52 -13.04
C LYS A 272 9.06 24.16 -11.62
N LEU A 273 8.81 22.87 -11.38
CA LEU A 273 8.48 22.36 -10.06
C LEU A 273 9.75 21.82 -9.37
N GLU A 274 9.86 22.10 -8.08
CA GLU A 274 10.93 21.60 -7.20
C GLU A 274 10.33 20.96 -5.91
N SER A 275 9.01 20.98 -5.81
CA SER A 275 8.21 20.37 -4.75
C SER A 275 6.74 20.41 -5.18
N ASP A 276 5.88 19.75 -4.42
CA ASP A 276 4.44 19.97 -4.49
C ASP A 276 4.09 21.43 -4.18
N VAL A 277 3.04 21.94 -4.83
CA VAL A 277 2.63 23.34 -4.74
C VAL A 277 1.12 23.50 -4.72
N TYR A 278 0.65 24.53 -4.02
CA TYR A 278 -0.74 24.97 -4.03
C TYR A 278 -0.87 26.27 -4.83
N ILE A 279 -1.79 26.29 -5.79
CA ILE A 279 -2.10 27.43 -6.65
C ILE A 279 -3.59 27.74 -6.51
N PRO A 280 -4.00 28.86 -5.88
CA PRO A 280 -5.43 29.11 -5.67
C PRO A 280 -6.26 29.10 -6.95
N ARG A 281 -5.71 29.65 -8.04
CA ARG A 281 -6.40 29.73 -9.33
C ARG A 281 -5.42 29.58 -10.47
N ILE A 282 -5.79 28.74 -11.43
CA ILE A 282 -5.18 28.70 -12.76
C ILE A 282 -6.26 29.10 -13.74
N GLU A 283 -6.05 30.22 -14.44
CA GLU A 283 -6.93 30.70 -15.50
C GLU A 283 -6.11 30.88 -16.77
N MET A 284 -6.48 30.17 -17.83
CA MET A 284 -5.81 30.22 -19.13
C MET A 284 -6.80 30.67 -20.20
N SER A 285 -6.35 31.51 -21.13
CA SER A 285 -7.18 32.03 -22.22
C SER A 285 -6.45 32.17 -23.55
N ALA A 286 -7.15 32.56 -24.62
CA ALA A 286 -6.56 32.85 -25.93
C ALA A 286 -5.64 31.72 -26.44
N ASP A 287 -4.38 32.00 -26.80
CA ASP A 287 -3.38 31.03 -27.29
C ASP A 287 -2.32 30.68 -26.23
N GLU A 288 -2.66 30.80 -24.94
CA GLU A 288 -1.71 30.62 -23.83
C GLU A 288 -1.27 29.14 -23.66
N ILE A 289 0.03 28.96 -23.42
CA ILE A 289 0.65 27.66 -23.18
C ILE A 289 1.30 27.64 -21.79
N LEU A 290 0.88 26.71 -20.95
CA LEU A 290 1.50 26.40 -19.66
C LEU A 290 2.32 25.11 -19.78
N SER A 291 3.64 25.23 -19.75
CA SER A 291 4.55 24.09 -19.71
C SER A 291 5.02 23.87 -18.27
N VAL A 292 4.69 22.72 -17.70
CA VAL A 292 5.09 22.34 -16.34
C VAL A 292 6.26 21.36 -16.42
N ASN A 293 7.41 21.74 -15.89
CA ASN A 293 8.62 20.92 -15.88
C ASN A 293 8.75 20.19 -14.53
N THR A 294 8.65 18.87 -14.57
CA THR A 294 8.75 17.96 -13.42
C THR A 294 10.17 17.44 -13.17
N GLY A 295 11.14 17.74 -14.04
CA GLY A 295 12.45 17.08 -13.97
C GLY A 295 12.29 15.56 -14.04
N ASP A 296 12.91 14.82 -13.12
CA ASP A 296 12.79 13.36 -13.03
C ASP A 296 11.90 12.90 -11.85
N SER A 297 11.16 13.82 -11.23
CA SER A 297 10.37 13.55 -10.01
C SER A 297 8.88 13.76 -10.22
N ASP A 298 8.06 13.00 -9.51
CA ASP A 298 6.62 13.19 -9.51
C ASP A 298 6.25 14.38 -8.62
N TYR A 299 5.31 15.21 -9.08
CA TYR A 299 4.84 16.37 -8.33
C TYR A 299 3.33 16.55 -8.41
N THR A 300 2.79 17.18 -7.36
CA THR A 300 1.38 17.53 -7.25
C THR A 300 1.18 19.05 -7.27
N ILE A 301 0.25 19.50 -8.11
CA ILE A 301 -0.33 20.84 -8.07
C ILE A 301 -1.74 20.72 -7.48
N LEU A 302 -1.93 21.26 -6.27
CA LEU A 302 -3.26 21.49 -5.72
C LEU A 302 -3.81 22.83 -6.22
N VAL A 303 -5.02 22.85 -6.78
CA VAL A 303 -5.67 24.05 -7.30
C VAL A 303 -7.13 24.14 -6.85
N ASP A 304 -7.58 25.32 -6.41
CA ASP A 304 -9.00 25.47 -6.04
C ASP A 304 -9.89 25.59 -7.30
N SER A 305 -9.42 26.35 -8.28
CA SER A 305 -10.15 26.61 -9.52
C SER A 305 -9.23 26.53 -10.75
N LEU A 306 -9.57 25.64 -11.67
CA LEU A 306 -8.93 25.52 -12.98
C LEU A 306 -9.93 25.92 -14.06
N LYS A 307 -9.67 27.04 -14.74
CA LYS A 307 -10.48 27.54 -15.85
C LYS A 307 -9.63 27.68 -17.09
N MET A 308 -10.11 27.13 -18.19
CA MET A 308 -9.42 27.22 -19.48
C MET A 308 -10.42 27.59 -20.58
N ASN A 309 -10.05 28.52 -21.45
CA ASN A 309 -10.78 28.85 -22.66
C ASN A 309 -9.81 29.23 -23.80
N GLY A 310 -10.33 29.46 -24.99
CA GLY A 310 -9.52 29.69 -26.20
C GLY A 310 -8.79 28.42 -26.66
N ASP A 311 -7.70 28.61 -27.38
CA ASP A 311 -6.80 27.58 -27.89
C ASP A 311 -5.61 27.33 -26.95
N THR A 312 -5.92 26.96 -25.71
CA THR A 312 -4.94 26.83 -24.61
C THR A 312 -4.35 25.43 -24.48
N ARG A 313 -3.11 25.36 -23.98
CA ARG A 313 -2.39 24.09 -23.82
C ARG A 313 -1.70 23.99 -22.47
N LEU A 314 -1.96 22.91 -21.73
CA LEU A 314 -1.16 22.48 -20.60
C LEU A 314 -0.29 21.30 -21.03
N GLN A 315 1.03 21.43 -20.90
CA GLN A 315 2.00 20.42 -21.34
C GLN A 315 2.96 20.07 -20.21
N ILE A 316 3.30 18.79 -20.08
CA ILE A 316 4.28 18.31 -19.12
C ILE A 316 5.64 18.20 -19.82
N GLN A 317 6.70 18.55 -19.11
CA GLN A 317 8.10 18.39 -19.53
C GLN A 317 8.84 17.65 -18.41
N GLY A 318 9.86 16.86 -18.75
CA GLY A 318 10.56 15.99 -17.80
C GLY A 318 10.15 14.51 -17.90
N GLY A 319 10.76 13.67 -17.07
CA GLY A 319 10.47 12.25 -16.90
C GLY A 319 9.39 11.93 -15.85
N GLY A 320 9.18 12.82 -14.87
CA GLY A 320 8.21 12.60 -13.78
C GLY A 320 6.75 12.87 -14.17
N THR A 321 5.85 12.34 -13.34
CA THR A 321 4.39 12.43 -13.44
C THR A 321 3.86 13.69 -12.75
N LEU A 322 2.94 14.40 -13.42
CA LEU A 322 2.24 15.54 -12.84
C LEU A 322 0.83 15.14 -12.40
N THR A 323 0.54 15.30 -11.11
CA THR A 323 -0.82 15.22 -10.58
C THR A 323 -1.40 16.63 -10.41
N ILE A 324 -2.55 16.92 -11.02
CA ILE A 324 -3.28 18.17 -10.82
C ILE A 324 -4.56 17.86 -10.04
N VAL A 325 -4.61 18.29 -8.78
CA VAL A 325 -5.77 18.09 -7.89
C VAL A 325 -6.61 19.36 -7.87
N ILE A 326 -7.79 19.31 -8.47
CA ILE A 326 -8.75 20.40 -8.61
C ILE A 326 -9.81 20.26 -7.52
N LYS A 327 -9.76 21.14 -6.51
CA LYS A 327 -10.55 21.04 -5.29
C LYS A 327 -12.01 21.43 -5.49
N ASN A 328 -12.28 22.57 -6.15
CA ASN A 328 -13.62 23.15 -6.17
C ASN A 328 -14.24 23.22 -7.58
N SER A 329 -13.53 23.76 -8.57
CA SER A 329 -14.12 24.02 -9.89
C SER A 329 -13.16 23.72 -11.05
N PHE A 330 -13.69 23.01 -12.05
CA PHE A 330 -13.03 22.77 -13.32
C PHE A 330 -13.98 23.16 -14.45
N SER A 331 -13.61 24.13 -15.28
CA SER A 331 -14.45 24.61 -16.38
C SER A 331 -13.67 24.84 -17.66
N VAL A 332 -14.26 24.39 -18.77
CA VAL A 332 -13.80 24.65 -20.13
C VAL A 332 -14.94 25.32 -20.89
N ASP A 333 -14.75 26.58 -21.28
CA ASP A 333 -15.84 27.38 -21.87
C ASP A 333 -15.93 27.20 -23.40
N SER A 334 -14.95 27.73 -24.14
CA SER A 334 -14.94 27.78 -25.61
C SER A 334 -13.53 27.58 -26.17
N GLY A 335 -13.40 27.10 -27.41
CA GLY A 335 -12.11 26.97 -28.11
C GLY A 335 -11.58 25.54 -28.10
N SER A 336 -10.27 25.35 -28.29
CA SER A 336 -9.63 24.03 -28.19
C SER A 336 -8.62 23.97 -27.04
N VAL A 337 -8.99 23.28 -25.97
CA VAL A 337 -8.19 23.09 -24.76
C VAL A 337 -7.51 21.72 -24.80
N TYR A 338 -6.20 21.71 -24.57
CA TYR A 338 -5.37 20.51 -24.66
C TYR A 338 -4.63 20.25 -23.37
N PHE A 339 -4.81 19.05 -22.81
CA PHE A 339 -4.02 18.53 -21.71
C PHE A 339 -3.08 17.44 -22.22
N ASN A 340 -1.78 17.74 -22.16
CA ASN A 340 -0.70 16.80 -22.45
C ASN A 340 -0.81 16.15 -23.86
N GLU A 341 -1.29 16.93 -24.83
CA GLU A 341 -1.51 16.46 -26.20
C GLU A 341 -0.23 15.88 -26.81
N ASN A 342 -0.35 14.75 -27.52
CA ASN A 342 0.73 14.04 -28.23
C ASN A 342 1.89 13.55 -27.34
N GLN A 343 1.70 13.48 -26.02
CA GLN A 343 2.70 12.94 -25.08
C GLN A 343 2.32 11.55 -24.55
N ASN A 344 3.09 11.03 -23.60
CA ASN A 344 2.71 9.82 -22.87
C ASN A 344 1.59 10.15 -21.86
N SER A 345 0.49 9.40 -21.86
CA SER A 345 -0.64 9.54 -20.92
C SER A 345 -0.20 9.36 -19.46
N ASN A 346 0.85 8.57 -19.21
CA ASN A 346 1.32 8.25 -17.87
C ASN A 346 1.95 9.46 -17.15
N LYS A 347 2.15 10.58 -17.85
CA LYS A 347 2.71 11.83 -17.31
C LYS A 347 1.69 12.76 -16.66
N LEU A 348 0.40 12.48 -16.79
CA LEU A 348 -0.65 13.35 -16.28
C LEU A 348 -1.71 12.56 -15.54
N ILE A 349 -2.03 13.02 -14.33
CA ILE A 349 -3.21 12.59 -13.57
C ILE A 349 -4.03 13.84 -13.23
N LEU A 350 -5.25 13.92 -13.75
CA LEU A 350 -6.23 14.96 -13.38
C LEU A 350 -7.15 14.41 -12.29
N VAL A 351 -7.19 15.06 -11.14
CA VAL A 351 -8.06 14.68 -10.02
C VAL A 351 -9.05 15.80 -9.75
N TYR A 352 -10.35 15.56 -9.95
CA TYR A 352 -11.41 16.51 -9.60
C TYR A 352 -12.13 16.05 -8.33
N LEU A 353 -12.03 16.87 -7.27
CA LEU A 353 -12.62 16.62 -5.96
C LEU A 353 -13.95 17.37 -5.75
N GLY A 354 -14.28 18.29 -6.65
CA GLY A 354 -15.47 19.13 -6.54
C GLY A 354 -16.77 18.35 -6.63
N ASP A 355 -17.83 18.96 -6.06
CA ASP A 355 -19.16 18.36 -5.92
C ASP A 355 -20.04 18.62 -7.15
N ALA A 356 -19.79 19.73 -7.85
CA ALA A 356 -20.58 20.14 -8.99
C ALA A 356 -20.38 19.17 -10.16
N ALA A 357 -21.47 18.83 -10.85
CA ALA A 357 -21.44 17.99 -12.05
C ALA A 357 -20.40 18.52 -13.04
N LEU A 358 -19.54 17.62 -13.51
CA LEU A 358 -18.43 17.97 -14.38
C LEU A 358 -18.86 17.78 -15.84
N ASN A 359 -19.04 18.89 -16.53
CA ASN A 359 -19.29 18.90 -17.96
C ASN A 359 -18.01 19.24 -18.71
N LEU A 360 -17.47 18.29 -19.46
CA LEU A 360 -16.24 18.48 -20.24
C LEU A 360 -16.50 19.10 -21.62
N GLY A 361 -17.77 19.32 -21.98
CA GLY A 361 -18.15 19.93 -23.26
C GLY A 361 -17.62 19.13 -24.44
N ASN A 362 -17.22 19.83 -25.50
CA ASN A 362 -16.61 19.32 -26.75
C ASN A 362 -15.30 20.02 -27.14
N ASN A 363 -14.78 20.85 -26.24
CA ASN A 363 -13.66 21.75 -26.47
C ASN A 363 -12.36 21.25 -25.84
N LEU A 364 -12.33 20.00 -25.37
CA LEU A 364 -11.28 19.47 -24.52
C LEU A 364 -10.66 18.22 -25.16
N LYS A 365 -9.35 18.06 -25.02
CA LYS A 365 -8.63 16.81 -25.30
C LYS A 365 -7.74 16.48 -24.11
N ILE A 366 -7.89 15.28 -23.55
CA ILE A 366 -7.11 14.81 -22.40
C ILE A 366 -6.28 13.60 -22.83
N ASN A 367 -4.97 13.72 -22.66
CA ASN A 367 -4.05 12.60 -22.82
C ASN A 367 -3.34 12.36 -21.50
N GLY A 368 -4.04 11.65 -20.62
CA GLY A 368 -3.69 11.48 -19.22
C GLY A 368 -4.78 10.71 -18.47
N HIS A 369 -4.43 10.25 -17.29
CA HIS A 369 -5.40 9.64 -16.40
C HIS A 369 -6.32 10.68 -15.77
N MET A 370 -7.54 10.27 -15.45
CA MET A 370 -8.55 11.13 -14.85
C MET A 370 -9.23 10.44 -13.68
N ILE A 371 -9.47 11.20 -12.62
CA ILE A 371 -10.14 10.77 -11.40
C ILE A 371 -11.20 11.81 -11.04
N VAL A 372 -12.46 11.40 -10.92
CA VAL A 372 -13.55 12.26 -10.44
C VAL A 372 -14.11 11.66 -9.15
N LYS A 373 -13.89 12.31 -8.02
CA LYS A 373 -14.17 11.72 -6.69
C LYS A 373 -15.65 11.36 -6.51
N LYS A 374 -16.57 12.23 -6.92
CA LYS A 374 -18.01 12.08 -6.62
C LYS A 374 -18.97 12.74 -7.60
N ALA A 375 -18.51 13.71 -8.40
CA ALA A 375 -19.39 14.41 -9.33
C ALA A 375 -19.86 13.49 -10.47
N ASP A 376 -21.11 13.68 -10.90
CA ASP A 376 -21.59 13.13 -12.16
C ASP A 376 -20.84 13.77 -13.32
N VAL A 377 -20.65 13.02 -14.40
CA VAL A 377 -19.79 13.41 -15.52
C VAL A 377 -20.59 13.41 -16.82
N ALA A 378 -20.48 14.49 -17.58
CA ALA A 378 -21.03 14.60 -18.93
C ALA A 378 -19.90 14.94 -19.92
N ILE A 379 -19.84 14.16 -21.01
CA ILE A 379 -18.82 14.22 -22.05
C ILE A 379 -19.49 14.30 -23.41
N ASN A 380 -19.06 15.25 -24.25
CA ASN A 380 -19.54 15.39 -25.62
C ASN A 380 -18.37 15.49 -26.59
N SER A 381 -18.02 14.43 -27.32
CA SER A 381 -16.93 14.46 -28.32
C SER A 381 -15.55 14.84 -27.77
N VAL A 382 -15.28 14.65 -26.47
CA VAL A 382 -13.96 14.87 -25.85
C VAL A 382 -13.18 13.56 -25.85
N PRO A 383 -12.02 13.48 -26.55
CA PRO A 383 -11.14 12.32 -26.44
C PRO A 383 -10.41 12.32 -25.10
N ILE A 384 -10.47 11.18 -24.41
CA ILE A 384 -9.72 10.89 -23.18
C ILE A 384 -8.89 9.64 -23.43
N ASN A 385 -7.57 9.76 -23.25
CA ASN A 385 -6.64 8.64 -23.37
C ASN A 385 -6.00 8.33 -22.02
N GLY A 386 -6.25 7.12 -21.48
CA GLY A 386 -5.73 6.69 -20.18
C GLY A 386 -6.78 5.97 -19.33
N VAL A 387 -6.55 5.94 -18.02
CA VAL A 387 -7.51 5.38 -17.06
C VAL A 387 -8.41 6.50 -16.56
N PHE A 388 -9.73 6.28 -16.55
CA PHE A 388 -10.71 7.19 -16.00
C PHE A 388 -11.48 6.52 -14.85
N LEU A 389 -11.19 6.88 -13.62
CA LEU A 389 -11.91 6.44 -12.43
C LEU A 389 -12.92 7.50 -11.97
N THR A 390 -14.15 7.09 -11.65
CA THR A 390 -15.15 8.00 -11.09
C THR A 390 -16.02 7.38 -10.01
N GLY A 391 -16.29 8.16 -8.96
CA GLY A 391 -17.29 7.87 -7.93
C GLY A 391 -18.66 8.48 -8.20
N GLY A 392 -18.85 9.17 -9.33
CA GLY A 392 -20.14 9.69 -9.77
C GLY A 392 -21.19 8.59 -9.92
N LYS A 393 -22.46 8.98 -9.85
CA LYS A 393 -23.60 8.06 -10.04
C LYS A 393 -24.03 7.99 -11.50
N LYS A 394 -23.62 8.96 -12.30
CA LYS A 394 -23.94 9.07 -13.73
C LYS A 394 -22.72 9.47 -14.54
N VAL A 395 -22.49 8.77 -15.65
CA VAL A 395 -21.48 9.13 -16.64
C VAL A 395 -22.15 9.08 -18.02
N GLU A 396 -22.16 10.19 -18.73
CA GLU A 396 -22.79 10.30 -20.06
C GLU A 396 -21.75 10.65 -21.12
N PHE A 397 -21.65 9.81 -22.14
CA PHE A 397 -20.88 10.05 -23.36
C PHE A 397 -21.84 10.30 -24.51
N THR A 398 -21.69 11.45 -25.16
CA THR A 398 -22.50 11.89 -26.30
C THR A 398 -21.60 12.46 -27.40
N GLY A 399 -22.20 12.83 -28.52
CA GLY A 399 -21.47 13.38 -29.65
C GLY A 399 -20.79 12.30 -30.49
N GLY A 400 -19.59 12.56 -30.98
CA GLY A 400 -18.90 11.68 -31.94
C GLY A 400 -17.39 11.79 -31.93
N PHE A 401 -16.79 11.56 -33.11
CA PHE A 401 -15.35 11.53 -33.34
C PHE A 401 -14.62 12.79 -32.84
N PRO A 402 -13.39 12.67 -32.30
CA PRO A 402 -12.59 11.45 -32.13
C PRO A 402 -13.02 10.58 -30.95
N GLY A 403 -12.93 9.26 -31.14
CA GLY A 403 -13.14 8.30 -30.05
C GLY A 403 -12.02 8.35 -29.00
N SER A 404 -12.28 7.74 -27.86
CA SER A 404 -11.35 7.66 -26.73
C SER A 404 -10.62 6.33 -26.66
N LYS A 405 -9.39 6.35 -26.14
CA LYS A 405 -8.63 5.14 -25.77
C LYS A 405 -8.57 5.04 -24.25
N MET A 406 -9.61 4.51 -23.62
CA MET A 406 -9.75 4.60 -22.17
C MET A 406 -10.15 3.29 -21.48
N MET A 407 -9.70 3.14 -20.24
CA MET A 407 -10.30 2.23 -19.26
C MET A 407 -11.15 3.05 -18.31
N LEU A 408 -12.47 2.99 -18.48
CA LEU A 408 -13.44 3.65 -17.60
C LEU A 408 -13.78 2.74 -16.42
N ILE A 409 -13.59 3.23 -15.21
CA ILE A 409 -13.92 2.56 -13.96
C ILE A 409 -14.94 3.41 -13.22
N ALA A 410 -16.20 3.02 -13.33
CA ALA A 410 -17.35 3.74 -12.77
C ALA A 410 -18.27 2.77 -12.00
N PRO A 411 -17.77 2.11 -10.94
CA PRO A 411 -18.40 0.94 -10.31
C PRO A 411 -19.74 1.26 -9.63
N ASN A 412 -20.04 2.53 -9.41
CA ASN A 412 -21.28 3.00 -8.80
C ASN A 412 -22.22 3.70 -9.80
N ALA A 413 -21.81 3.83 -11.07
CA ALA A 413 -22.48 4.69 -12.03
C ALA A 413 -23.38 3.94 -13.02
N VAL A 414 -24.44 4.62 -13.45
CA VAL A 414 -25.06 4.36 -14.75
C VAL A 414 -24.19 5.06 -15.81
N VAL A 415 -23.59 4.26 -16.68
CA VAL A 415 -22.79 4.73 -17.81
C VAL A 415 -23.65 4.67 -19.06
N SER A 416 -23.87 5.81 -19.72
CA SER A 416 -24.57 5.91 -21.00
C SER A 416 -23.58 6.29 -22.10
N LEU A 417 -23.53 5.49 -23.16
CA LEU A 417 -22.76 5.71 -24.37
C LEU A 417 -23.72 5.89 -25.55
N ALA A 418 -23.81 7.12 -26.06
CA ALA A 418 -24.81 7.52 -27.05
C ALA A 418 -24.19 8.32 -28.21
N GLY A 419 -25.01 8.64 -29.21
CA GLY A 419 -24.56 9.35 -30.42
C GLY A 419 -23.72 8.44 -31.30
N SER A 420 -22.55 8.91 -31.72
CA SER A 420 -21.52 8.15 -32.46
C SER A 420 -20.20 8.15 -31.70
N TYR A 421 -20.24 8.29 -30.38
CA TYR A 421 -19.04 8.29 -29.55
C TYR A 421 -18.45 6.87 -29.50
N SER A 422 -17.12 6.78 -29.59
CA SER A 422 -16.39 5.51 -29.61
C SER A 422 -15.45 5.41 -28.42
N ILE A 423 -15.47 4.27 -27.72
CA ILE A 423 -14.51 3.90 -26.69
C ILE A 423 -13.76 2.65 -27.17
N ASN A 424 -12.44 2.79 -27.33
CA ASN A 424 -11.53 1.68 -27.56
C ASN A 424 -10.82 1.37 -26.24
N GLY A 425 -11.27 0.34 -25.52
CA GLY A 425 -10.74 -0.01 -24.21
C GLY A 425 -11.71 -0.86 -23.40
N ALA A 426 -11.90 -0.49 -22.13
CA ALA A 426 -12.74 -1.25 -21.20
C ALA A 426 -13.66 -0.32 -20.40
N VAL A 427 -14.85 -0.79 -20.07
CA VAL A 427 -15.82 -0.10 -19.22
C VAL A 427 -16.23 -1.00 -18.06
N VAL A 428 -15.99 -0.55 -16.84
CA VAL A 428 -16.48 -1.16 -15.59
C VAL A 428 -17.60 -0.28 -15.04
N ALA A 429 -18.83 -0.79 -14.94
CA ALA A 429 -19.99 0.03 -14.59
C ALA A 429 -21.03 -0.70 -13.75
N LYS A 430 -21.80 0.05 -12.93
CA LYS A 430 -22.96 -0.54 -12.24
C LYS A 430 -24.05 -0.93 -13.25
N LYS A 431 -24.36 -0.02 -14.17
CA LYS A 431 -25.25 -0.23 -15.32
C LYS A 431 -24.63 0.37 -16.57
N PHE A 432 -24.82 -0.27 -17.70
CA PHE A 432 -24.33 0.19 -18.99
C PHE A 432 -25.47 0.31 -20.00
N ILE A 433 -25.57 1.47 -20.66
CA ILE A 433 -26.56 1.76 -21.69
C ILE A 433 -25.83 2.21 -22.94
N MET A 434 -26.03 1.51 -24.06
CA MET A 434 -25.48 1.90 -25.36
C MET A 434 -26.61 2.18 -26.36
N SER A 435 -26.51 3.28 -27.10
CA SER A 435 -27.54 3.68 -28.07
C SER A 435 -26.96 4.47 -29.25
N GLY A 436 -27.76 4.66 -30.31
CA GLY A 436 -27.33 5.38 -31.51
C GLY A 436 -26.34 4.56 -32.35
N GLY A 437 -25.34 5.24 -32.91
CA GLY A 437 -24.21 4.65 -33.63
C GLY A 437 -22.94 4.55 -32.77
N ALA A 438 -23.08 4.49 -31.45
CA ALA A 438 -21.95 4.36 -30.52
C ALA A 438 -21.15 3.08 -30.77
N GLU A 439 -19.87 3.10 -30.42
CA GLU A 439 -18.99 1.94 -30.52
C GLU A 439 -18.21 1.70 -29.23
N LEU A 440 -18.19 0.45 -28.78
CA LEU A 440 -17.36 -0.01 -27.69
C LEU A 440 -16.57 -1.24 -28.14
N SER A 441 -15.25 -1.11 -28.23
CA SER A 441 -14.34 -2.13 -28.74
C SER A 441 -13.14 -2.31 -27.81
N TYR A 442 -12.59 -3.53 -27.75
CA TYR A 442 -11.44 -3.79 -26.89
C TYR A 442 -10.17 -3.15 -27.45
N THR A 443 -9.39 -2.53 -26.57
CA THR A 443 -7.97 -2.20 -26.81
C THR A 443 -7.25 -2.24 -25.47
N LYS A 444 -6.02 -2.76 -25.44
CA LYS A 444 -5.22 -2.72 -24.21
C LYS A 444 -4.87 -1.27 -23.87
N ILE A 445 -5.21 -0.86 -22.66
CA ILE A 445 -4.88 0.47 -22.11
C ILE A 445 -3.64 0.33 -21.22
N ASP A 446 -2.69 1.23 -21.38
CA ASP A 446 -1.58 1.36 -20.43
C ASP A 446 -2.10 1.99 -19.13
N THR A 447 -1.96 1.24 -18.04
CA THR A 447 -2.39 1.67 -16.71
C THR A 447 -1.22 2.14 -15.85
N THR A 448 0.00 2.13 -16.39
CA THR A 448 1.20 2.61 -15.70
C THR A 448 1.05 4.08 -15.33
N GLY A 449 1.49 4.46 -14.12
CA GLY A 449 1.40 5.85 -13.66
C GLY A 449 -0.01 6.27 -13.20
N PHE A 450 -1.03 5.42 -13.34
CA PHE A 450 -2.28 5.64 -12.60
C PHE A 450 -2.05 5.36 -11.11
N PRO A 451 -2.67 6.10 -10.16
CA PRO A 451 -2.76 5.63 -8.77
C PRO A 451 -3.45 4.28 -8.80
N PHE A 452 -2.91 3.25 -8.14
CA PHE A 452 -3.31 1.82 -8.31
C PHE A 452 -2.78 1.15 -9.61
N GLY A 453 -1.87 1.79 -10.35
CA GLY A 453 -1.34 1.33 -11.61
C GLY A 453 0.03 0.66 -11.50
N SER A 454 0.05 -0.66 -11.32
CA SER A 454 0.80 -1.62 -12.15
C SER A 454 0.40 -3.01 -11.70
N SER A 455 0.13 -3.93 -12.62
CA SER A 455 -0.11 -5.35 -12.33
C SER A 455 1.19 -6.08 -11.95
N ARG A 456 2.18 -5.37 -11.40
CA ARG A 456 3.30 -6.03 -10.74
C ARG A 456 2.79 -6.49 -9.38
N PRO A 457 3.07 -7.74 -8.97
CA PRO A 457 2.79 -8.13 -7.60
C PRO A 457 3.39 -7.07 -6.70
N VAL A 458 2.56 -6.57 -5.78
CA VAL A 458 3.04 -5.88 -4.58
C VAL A 458 4.10 -6.81 -4.04
N ILE A 459 5.37 -6.39 -4.12
CA ILE A 459 6.36 -7.06 -3.30
C ILE A 459 5.97 -6.57 -1.91
N ASP A 460 5.21 -7.40 -1.19
CA ASP A 460 4.99 -7.16 0.23
C ASP A 460 6.37 -6.86 0.82
N PRO A 461 6.54 -5.73 1.53
CA PRO A 461 7.83 -5.39 2.12
C PRO A 461 8.31 -6.59 2.94
N ASN A 462 9.61 -6.86 2.88
CA ASN A 462 10.16 -7.92 3.72
C ASN A 462 9.93 -7.52 5.18
N PRO A 463 9.77 -8.47 6.11
CA PRO A 463 9.59 -8.16 7.53
C PRO A 463 10.63 -7.18 8.09
N GLU A 464 11.86 -7.25 7.60
CA GLU A 464 12.99 -6.39 7.99
C GLU A 464 12.83 -4.92 7.56
N ASP A 465 12.05 -4.67 6.50
CA ASP A 465 11.72 -3.32 6.03
C ASP A 465 10.72 -2.63 6.97
N ILE A 466 9.86 -3.41 7.64
CA ILE A 466 8.83 -2.93 8.58
C ILE A 466 9.38 -2.84 10.01
N ILE A 467 10.12 -3.84 10.45
CA ILE A 467 10.70 -3.90 11.80
C ILE A 467 12.08 -4.54 11.77
N ASN A 468 13.03 -3.85 12.39
CA ASN A 468 14.37 -4.37 12.61
C ASN A 468 14.82 -4.11 14.05
N SER A 469 15.88 -4.83 14.46
CA SER A 469 16.50 -4.65 15.77
C SER A 469 18.02 -4.60 15.69
N GLY A 470 18.60 -3.89 16.66
CA GLY A 470 20.03 -3.94 16.92
C GLY A 470 20.44 -5.19 17.69
N VAL A 471 21.75 -5.29 17.95
CA VAL A 471 22.32 -6.34 18.80
C VAL A 471 21.88 -6.18 20.26
N ILE A 472 21.78 -7.30 20.97
CA ILE A 472 21.58 -7.31 22.43
C ILE A 472 22.89 -6.86 23.08
N ILE A 473 22.80 -5.90 24.00
CA ILE A 473 23.92 -5.41 24.78
C ILE A 473 23.56 -5.41 26.27
N GLU A 474 24.54 -5.70 27.12
CA GLU A 474 24.37 -5.55 28.57
C GLU A 474 24.16 -4.06 28.89
N ASP A 475 23.17 -3.77 29.74
CA ASP A 475 22.78 -2.40 30.06
C ASP A 475 23.76 -1.70 31.02
#